data_AF-A0A4R3MRV1-F1
#
_entry.id   AF-A0A4R3MRV1-F1
#
_cell.length_a   1.000
_cell.length_b   1.000
_cell.length_c   1.000
_cell.angle_alpha   90.00
_cell.angle_beta   90.00
_cell.angle_gamma   90.00
#
_symmetry.space_group_name_H-M   'P 1'
#
loop_
_entity.id
_entity.type
_entity.pdbx_description
1 polymer ?
#
loop_
_entity_poly.entity_id
_entity_poly.type
_entity_poly.pdbx_seq_one_letter_code
_entity_poly.pdbx_strand_id
1 'polypeptide(L)'
;MSKINSRQLAYMGLFIALSFVGAQIKIQGSVAFDSMPAFLVALIISPVAGGIVGILGHMLTAVTSGFPLTLPIHMVVGVLMGITCYLFGYLSKKGKKYIAVIVAFLLNGPISLGVSAYIMYALGYEFAGVALFSFLIVPLSIAAILNIVIAVVVEPFLIRKKY
;
A
#
# COMPACT_ATOMS: atom_id res chain seq x y z
N MET A 1 -9.34 11.56 -17.33
CA MET A 1 -8.15 11.24 -16.51
C MET A 1 -7.04 12.22 -16.87
N SER A 2 -6.39 12.86 -15.89
CA SER A 2 -5.21 13.69 -16.17
C SER A 2 -4.06 12.79 -16.64
N LYS A 3 -3.47 13.08 -17.81
CA LYS A 3 -2.29 12.37 -18.31
C LYS A 3 -1.11 12.57 -17.37
N ILE A 4 -0.35 11.50 -17.08
CA ILE A 4 0.91 11.58 -16.31
C ILE A 4 1.95 12.25 -17.21
N ASN A 5 2.57 13.33 -16.74
CA ASN A 5 3.65 14.02 -17.46
C ASN A 5 5.05 13.54 -16.99
N SER A 6 6.10 13.91 -17.72
CA SER A 6 7.48 13.47 -17.44
C SER A 6 7.95 13.83 -16.03
N ARG A 7 7.55 15.00 -15.51
CA ARG A 7 7.89 15.42 -14.15
C ARG A 7 7.21 14.54 -13.09
N GLN A 8 5.94 14.21 -13.29
CA GLN A 8 5.20 13.30 -12.41
C GLN A 8 5.80 11.89 -12.46
N LEU A 9 6.21 11.42 -13.64
CA LEU A 9 6.88 10.13 -13.80
C LEU A 9 8.19 10.08 -13.01
N ALA A 10 9.01 11.14 -13.07
CA ALA A 10 10.24 11.24 -12.28
C ALA A 10 9.96 11.19 -10.76
N TYR A 11 8.95 11.91 -10.28
CA TYR A 11 8.56 11.83 -8.87
C TYR A 11 8.03 10.44 -8.49
N MET A 12 7.26 9.79 -9.35
CA MET A 12 6.82 8.41 -9.10
C MET A 12 8.02 7.47 -8.95
N GLY A 13 9.05 7.60 -9.80
CA GLY A 13 10.31 6.85 -9.65
C GLY A 13 10.99 7.08 -8.29
N LEU A 14 11.07 8.33 -7.84
CA LEU A 14 11.61 8.67 -6.52
C LEU A 14 10.79 8.03 -5.39
N PHE A 15 9.46 8.08 -5.46
CA PHE A 15 8.60 7.49 -4.43
C PHE A 15 8.59 5.97 -4.46
N ILE A 16 8.80 5.32 -5.61
CA ILE A 16 9.04 3.88 -5.69
C ILE A 16 10.35 3.52 -4.99
N ALA A 17 11.42 4.30 -5.20
CA ALA A 17 12.68 4.13 -4.47
C ALA A 17 12.49 4.37 -2.96
N LEU A 18 11.67 5.34 -2.57
CA LEU A 18 11.34 5.56 -1.17
C LEU A 18 10.51 4.39 -0.58
N SER A 19 9.59 3.80 -1.34
CA SER A 19 8.90 2.56 -0.94
C SER A 19 9.89 1.42 -0.71
N PHE A 20 10.93 1.30 -1.54
CA PHE A 20 12.00 0.32 -1.32
C PHE A 20 12.78 0.59 -0.02
N VAL A 21 13.08 1.84 0.30
CA VAL A 21 13.72 2.20 1.59
C VAL A 21 12.78 1.87 2.75
N GLY A 22 11.50 2.24 2.66
CA GLY A 22 10.48 1.89 3.65
C GLY A 22 10.28 0.38 3.82
N ALA A 23 10.48 -0.39 2.75
CA ALA A 23 10.44 -1.85 2.76
C ALA A 23 11.55 -2.48 3.63
N GLN A 24 12.65 -1.77 3.88
CA GLN A 24 13.72 -2.24 4.77
C GLN A 24 13.36 -2.08 6.25
N ILE A 25 12.38 -1.23 6.56
CA ILE A 25 11.85 -1.07 7.91
C ILE A 25 10.71 -2.08 8.08
N LYS A 26 11.07 -3.32 8.38
CA LYS A 26 10.11 -4.43 8.46
C LYS A 26 9.53 -4.56 9.86
N ILE A 27 8.24 -4.90 9.92
CA ILE A 27 7.55 -5.29 11.15
C ILE A 27 7.55 -6.82 11.25
N GLN A 28 7.12 -7.52 10.20
CA GLN A 28 7.08 -8.99 10.17
C GLN A 28 7.01 -9.53 8.74
N GLY A 29 7.95 -10.39 8.34
CA GLY A 29 7.97 -10.95 6.98
C GLY A 29 8.04 -9.86 5.92
N SER A 30 7.04 -9.80 5.03
CA SER A 30 6.89 -8.75 4.01
C SER A 30 6.01 -7.57 4.46
N VAL A 31 5.65 -7.48 5.75
CA VAL A 31 4.90 -6.35 6.31
C VAL A 31 5.90 -5.25 6.68
N ALA A 32 5.82 -4.10 6.01
CA ALA A 32 6.78 -3.01 6.12
C ALA A 32 6.15 -1.61 5.91
N PHE A 33 6.98 -0.58 5.80
CA PHE A 33 6.58 0.81 5.55
C PHE A 33 6.60 1.20 4.06
N ASP A 34 6.38 0.23 3.17
CA ASP A 34 6.42 0.39 1.72
C ASP A 34 5.19 1.11 1.14
N SER A 35 4.05 1.08 1.84
CA SER A 35 2.79 1.69 1.39
C SER A 35 2.64 3.18 1.70
N MET A 36 3.38 3.71 2.67
CA MET A 36 3.36 5.13 3.03
C MET A 36 3.69 6.04 1.84
N PRO A 37 4.78 5.81 1.08
CA PRO A 37 5.10 6.62 -0.09
C PRO A 37 4.00 6.57 -1.17
N ALA A 38 3.36 5.41 -1.35
CA ALA A 38 2.27 5.24 -2.31
C ALA A 38 1.00 6.02 -1.91
N PHE A 39 0.60 5.96 -0.63
CA PHE A 39 -0.49 6.78 -0.10
C PHE A 39 -0.20 8.27 -0.22
N LEU A 40 1.05 8.68 0.04
CA LEU A 40 1.46 10.08 -0.08
C LEU A 40 1.38 10.56 -1.54
N VAL A 41 1.84 9.77 -2.50
CA VAL A 41 1.71 10.05 -3.94
C VAL A 41 0.25 10.15 -4.37
N ALA A 42 -0.64 9.32 -3.82
CA ALA A 42 -2.06 9.36 -4.10
C ALA A 42 -2.69 10.71 -3.75
N LEU A 43 -2.20 11.33 -2.66
CA LEU A 43 -2.61 12.65 -2.20
C LEU A 43 -1.98 13.76 -3.06
N ILE A 44 -0.65 13.81 -3.15
CA ILE A 44 0.08 14.97 -3.68
C ILE A 44 0.19 14.98 -5.22
N ILE A 45 0.13 13.81 -5.89
CA ILE A 45 0.18 13.72 -7.35
C ILE A 45 -1.20 13.36 -7.89
N SER A 46 -1.59 12.09 -7.82
CA SER A 46 -2.89 11.62 -8.31
C SER A 46 -3.22 10.22 -7.78
N PRO A 47 -4.51 9.86 -7.72
CA PRO A 47 -4.94 8.52 -7.32
C PRO A 47 -4.28 7.41 -8.16
N VAL A 48 -4.20 7.61 -9.48
CA VAL A 48 -3.59 6.65 -10.41
C VAL A 48 -2.10 6.49 -10.15
N ALA A 49 -1.38 7.61 -9.96
CA ALA A 49 0.04 7.57 -9.64
C ALA A 49 0.29 6.82 -8.31
N GLY A 50 -0.53 7.09 -7.28
CA GLY A 50 -0.43 6.40 -5.99
C GLY A 50 -0.68 4.90 -6.12
N GLY A 51 -1.65 4.49 -6.92
CA GLY A 51 -1.91 3.08 -7.22
C GLY A 51 -0.72 2.38 -7.88
N ILE A 52 -0.11 2.99 -8.91
CA ILE A 52 1.07 2.44 -9.59
C ILE A 52 2.25 2.31 -8.64
N VAL A 53 2.53 3.36 -7.85
CA VAL A 53 3.60 3.33 -6.83
C VAL A 53 3.32 2.25 -5.78
N GLY A 54 2.06 2.05 -5.38
CA GLY A 54 1.68 0.99 -4.45
C GLY A 54 1.97 -0.42 -4.98
N ILE A 55 1.59 -0.71 -6.21
CA ILE A 55 1.87 -2.02 -6.84
C ILE A 55 3.37 -2.29 -6.88
N LEU A 56 4.13 -1.34 -7.43
CA LEU A 56 5.57 -1.52 -7.63
C LEU A 56 6.35 -1.53 -6.31
N GLY A 57 5.98 -0.66 -5.37
CA GLY A 57 6.57 -0.60 -4.03
C GLY A 57 6.41 -1.93 -3.29
N HIS A 58 5.21 -2.51 -3.31
CA HIS A 58 4.97 -3.80 -2.66
C HIS A 58 5.76 -4.95 -3.31
N MET A 59 5.89 -4.94 -4.64
CA MET A 59 6.67 -5.97 -5.33
C MET A 59 8.14 -5.92 -4.91
N LEU A 60 8.70 -4.72 -4.72
CA LEU A 60 10.06 -4.57 -4.22
C LEU A 60 10.21 -5.09 -2.78
N THR A 61 9.24 -4.84 -1.90
CA THR A 61 9.20 -5.42 -0.54
C THR A 61 9.13 -6.95 -0.58
N ALA A 62 8.29 -7.50 -1.45
CA ALA A 62 8.11 -8.94 -1.58
C ALA A 62 9.40 -9.62 -2.08
N VAL A 63 10.04 -9.08 -3.13
CA VAL A 63 11.31 -9.56 -3.67
C VAL A 63 12.40 -9.53 -2.61
N THR A 64 12.58 -8.40 -1.92
CA THR A 64 13.61 -8.23 -0.88
C THR A 64 13.33 -8.98 0.42
N SER A 65 12.14 -9.59 0.54
CA SER A 65 11.76 -10.48 1.64
C SER A 65 11.81 -11.95 1.26
N GLY A 66 12.18 -12.28 0.01
CA GLY A 66 12.23 -13.65 -0.48
C GLY A 66 10.87 -14.27 -0.79
N PHE A 67 9.82 -13.46 -1.03
CA PHE A 67 8.44 -13.90 -1.29
C PHE A 67 7.89 -14.90 -0.24
N PRO A 68 7.77 -14.51 1.04
CA PRO A 68 7.41 -15.41 2.14
C PRO A 68 6.06 -16.13 1.97
N LEU A 69 5.17 -15.62 1.12
CA LEU A 69 3.85 -16.20 0.81
C LEU A 69 3.70 -16.72 -0.62
N THR A 70 4.79 -16.85 -1.37
CA THR A 70 4.85 -17.10 -2.83
C THR A 70 4.58 -15.87 -3.71
N LEU A 71 5.15 -15.89 -4.92
CA LEU A 71 5.02 -14.82 -5.91
C LEU A 71 3.55 -14.53 -6.30
N PRO A 72 2.67 -15.52 -6.57
CA PRO A 72 1.27 -15.26 -6.90
C PRO A 72 0.51 -14.47 -5.84
N ILE A 73 0.70 -14.80 -4.56
CA ILE A 73 0.03 -14.09 -3.46
C ILE A 73 0.51 -12.65 -3.39
N HIS A 74 1.82 -12.42 -3.51
CA HIS A 74 2.34 -11.05 -3.51
C HIS A 74 1.84 -10.23 -4.70
N MET A 75 1.72 -10.81 -5.90
CA MET A 75 1.10 -10.11 -7.04
C MET A 75 -0.33 -9.66 -6.71
N VAL A 76 -1.13 -10.52 -6.09
CA VAL A 76 -2.49 -10.16 -5.65
C VAL A 76 -2.45 -9.03 -4.62
N VAL A 77 -1.62 -9.16 -3.58
CA VAL A 77 -1.49 -8.12 -2.54
C VAL A 77 -1.04 -6.79 -3.12
N GLY A 78 -0.09 -6.81 -4.07
CA GLY A 78 0.36 -5.60 -4.76
C GLY A 78 -0.77 -4.92 -5.55
N VAL A 79 -1.60 -5.68 -6.26
CA VAL A 79 -2.78 -5.15 -6.94
C VAL A 79 -3.79 -4.57 -5.95
N LEU A 80 -4.07 -5.28 -4.86
CA LEU A 80 -4.97 -4.80 -3.80
C LEU A 80 -4.45 -3.51 -3.16
N MET A 81 -3.15 -3.42 -2.90
CA MET A 81 -2.51 -2.20 -2.40
C MET A 81 -2.61 -1.05 -3.41
N GLY A 82 -2.42 -1.33 -4.70
CA GLY A 82 -2.64 -0.35 -5.78
C GLY A 82 -4.07 0.19 -5.82
N ILE A 83 -5.06 -0.70 -5.78
CA ILE A 83 -6.48 -0.33 -5.70
C ILE A 83 -6.75 0.50 -4.44
N THR A 84 -6.17 0.10 -3.32
CA THR A 84 -6.34 0.79 -2.04
C THR A 84 -5.77 2.20 -2.07
N CYS A 85 -4.56 2.38 -2.60
CA CYS A 85 -3.93 3.70 -2.77
C CYS A 85 -4.74 4.58 -3.74
N TYR A 86 -5.25 4.01 -4.82
CA TYR A 86 -6.13 4.71 -5.75
C TYR A 86 -7.41 5.19 -5.06
N LEU A 87 -8.14 4.30 -4.36
CA LEU A 87 -9.39 4.66 -3.69
C LEU A 87 -9.15 5.69 -2.57
N PHE A 88 -8.06 5.54 -1.83
CA PHE A 88 -7.63 6.50 -0.81
C PHE A 88 -7.43 7.90 -1.39
N GLY A 89 -6.62 8.02 -2.46
CA GLY A 89 -6.39 9.30 -3.14
C GLY A 89 -7.67 9.87 -3.73
N TYR A 90 -8.50 9.03 -4.35
CA TYR A 90 -9.76 9.46 -4.97
C TYR A 90 -10.75 10.04 -3.94
N LEU A 91 -10.96 9.33 -2.83
CA LEU A 91 -11.84 9.78 -1.75
C LEU A 91 -11.29 11.03 -1.06
N SER A 92 -9.99 11.08 -0.80
CA SER A 92 -9.33 12.23 -0.17
C SER A 92 -9.47 13.50 -1.02
N LYS A 93 -9.26 13.40 -2.35
CA LYS A 93 -9.43 14.53 -3.28
C LYS A 93 -10.89 15.00 -3.43
N LYS A 94 -11.86 14.18 -3.03
CA LYS A 94 -13.27 14.56 -2.90
C LYS A 94 -13.63 15.19 -1.56
N GLY A 95 -12.63 15.51 -0.71
CA GLY A 95 -12.85 16.08 0.62
C GLY A 95 -13.27 15.05 1.68
N LYS A 96 -13.33 13.76 1.35
CA LYS A 96 -13.78 12.69 2.25
C LYS A 96 -12.61 12.00 2.97
N LYS A 97 -11.67 12.78 3.51
CA LYS A 97 -10.40 12.26 4.04
C LYS A 97 -10.57 11.22 5.16
N TYR A 98 -11.50 11.44 6.09
CA TYR A 98 -11.79 10.47 7.15
C TYR A 98 -12.28 9.13 6.62
N ILE A 99 -13.20 9.15 5.65
CA ILE A 99 -13.70 7.94 4.98
C ILE A 99 -12.56 7.26 4.21
N ALA A 100 -11.71 8.05 3.54
CA ALA A 100 -10.56 7.53 2.82
C ALA A 100 -9.61 6.74 3.74
N VAL A 101 -9.31 7.26 4.93
CA VAL A 101 -8.46 6.58 5.92
C VAL A 101 -9.07 5.26 6.37
N ILE A 102 -10.37 5.24 6.69
CA ILE A 102 -11.07 4.01 7.13
C ILE A 102 -11.05 2.97 6.01
N VAL A 103 -11.41 3.37 4.78
CA VAL A 103 -11.40 2.49 3.60
C VAL A 103 -9.99 1.96 3.33
N ALA A 104 -8.99 2.83 3.40
CA ALA A 104 -7.59 2.44 3.18
C ALA A 104 -7.09 1.46 4.24
N PHE A 105 -7.42 1.68 5.52
CA PHE A 105 -7.05 0.77 6.60
C PHE A 105 -7.67 -0.62 6.39
N LEU A 106 -8.98 -0.67 6.15
CA LEU A 106 -9.69 -1.93 5.96
C LEU A 106 -9.16 -2.69 4.74
N LEU A 107 -8.99 -2.00 3.62
CA LEU A 107 -8.51 -2.62 2.38
C LEU A 107 -7.04 -3.03 2.45
N ASN A 108 -6.15 -2.21 3.01
CA ASN A 108 -4.71 -2.53 3.06
C ASN A 108 -4.33 -3.49 4.19
N GLY A 109 -5.22 -3.69 5.17
CA GLY A 109 -5.01 -4.57 6.31
C GLY A 109 -5.97 -5.78 6.29
N PRO A 110 -7.03 -5.80 7.12
CA PRO A 110 -7.87 -6.99 7.32
C PRO A 110 -8.47 -7.58 6.04
N ILE A 111 -8.94 -6.76 5.10
CA ILE A 111 -9.59 -7.24 3.88
C ILE A 111 -8.55 -7.85 2.94
N SER A 112 -7.42 -7.19 2.68
CA SER A 112 -6.35 -7.78 1.85
C SER A 112 -5.83 -9.08 2.45
N LEU A 113 -5.74 -9.16 3.78
CA LEU A 113 -5.34 -10.39 4.46
C LEU A 113 -6.36 -11.51 4.25
N GLY A 114 -7.65 -11.23 4.41
CA GLY A 114 -8.73 -12.18 4.17
C GLY A 114 -8.79 -12.67 2.72
N VAL A 115 -8.62 -11.76 1.75
CA VAL A 115 -8.56 -12.12 0.32
C VAL A 115 -7.34 -12.99 0.03
N SER A 116 -6.18 -12.66 0.59
CA SER A 116 -4.95 -13.45 0.42
C SER A 116 -5.08 -14.85 1.02
N ALA A 117 -5.67 -14.94 2.22
CA ALA A 117 -5.94 -16.22 2.89
C ALA A 117 -6.91 -17.09 2.07
N TYR A 118 -7.98 -16.51 1.52
CA TYR A 118 -8.92 -17.21 0.65
C TYR A 118 -8.28 -17.72 -0.63
N ILE A 119 -7.43 -16.90 -1.27
CA ILE A 119 -6.73 -17.31 -2.50
C ILE A 119 -5.72 -18.43 -2.21
N MET A 120 -5.01 -18.37 -1.08
CA MET A 120 -4.13 -19.47 -0.67
C MET A 120 -4.91 -20.78 -0.46
N TYR A 121 -6.07 -20.72 0.18
CA TYR A 121 -6.96 -21.87 0.30
C TYR A 121 -7.37 -22.40 -1.09
N ALA A 122 -7.81 -21.52 -2.00
CA ALA A 122 -8.20 -21.90 -3.36
C ALA A 122 -7.05 -22.51 -4.20
N LEU A 123 -5.80 -22.19 -3.86
CA LEU A 123 -4.59 -22.76 -4.48
C LEU A 123 -4.13 -24.08 -3.83
N GLY A 124 -4.88 -24.63 -2.87
CA GLY A 124 -4.60 -25.91 -2.21
C GLY A 124 -3.79 -25.82 -0.92
N TYR A 125 -3.56 -24.61 -0.38
CA TYR A 125 -2.86 -24.41 0.89
C TYR A 125 -3.84 -24.34 2.08
N GLU A 126 -4.61 -25.40 2.29
CA GLU A 126 -5.80 -25.40 3.17
C GLU A 126 -5.53 -24.97 4.63
N PHE A 127 -4.47 -25.48 5.25
CA PHE A 127 -4.09 -25.14 6.63
C PHE A 127 -3.38 -23.78 6.75
N ALA A 128 -2.88 -23.23 5.64
CA ALA A 128 -2.09 -22.01 5.67
C ALA A 128 -2.95 -20.75 5.80
N GLY A 129 -4.20 -20.75 5.29
CA GLY A 129 -5.04 -19.55 5.25
C GLY A 129 -5.45 -19.01 6.64
N VAL A 130 -5.95 -19.90 7.52
CA VAL A 130 -6.37 -19.50 8.88
C VAL A 130 -5.17 -19.12 9.73
N ALA A 131 -4.09 -19.91 9.66
CA ALA A 131 -2.85 -19.60 10.34
C ALA A 131 -2.30 -18.23 9.91
N LEU A 132 -2.21 -17.98 8.60
CA LEU A 132 -1.77 -16.72 8.03
C LEU A 132 -2.59 -15.53 8.55
N PHE A 133 -3.92 -15.66 8.59
CA PHE A 133 -4.78 -14.60 9.11
C PHE A 133 -4.47 -14.32 10.58
N SER A 134 -4.42 -15.34 11.42
CA SER A 134 -4.13 -15.19 12.86
C SER A 134 -2.75 -14.62 13.13
N PHE A 135 -1.72 -15.01 12.36
CA PHE A 135 -0.35 -14.55 12.55
C PHE A 135 -0.08 -13.13 12.04
N LEU A 136 -0.82 -12.67 11.02
CA LEU A 136 -0.53 -11.40 10.36
C LEU A 136 -1.54 -10.29 10.66
N ILE A 137 -2.73 -10.60 11.21
CA ILE A 137 -3.78 -9.58 11.40
C ILE A 137 -3.30 -8.41 12.27
N VAL A 138 -2.58 -8.68 13.37
CA VAL A 138 -2.06 -7.65 14.27
C VAL A 138 -0.94 -6.84 13.60
N PRO A 139 0.19 -7.43 13.17
CA PRO A 139 1.30 -6.67 12.59
C PRO A 139 0.88 -5.94 11.31
N LEU A 140 0.04 -6.54 10.46
CA LEU A 140 -0.45 -5.90 9.24
C LEU A 140 -1.38 -4.73 9.54
N SER A 141 -2.27 -4.85 10.52
CA SER A 141 -3.17 -3.75 10.90
C SER A 141 -2.38 -2.56 11.45
N ILE A 142 -1.38 -2.81 12.29
CA ILE A 142 -0.49 -1.77 12.82
C ILE A 142 0.26 -1.10 11.66
N ALA A 143 0.88 -1.89 10.78
CA ALA A 143 1.59 -1.36 9.62
C ALA A 143 0.68 -0.52 8.72
N ALA A 144 -0.53 -0.99 8.42
CA ALA A 144 -1.49 -0.29 7.58
C ALA A 144 -1.84 1.08 8.16
N ILE A 145 -2.20 1.14 9.45
CA ILE A 145 -2.53 2.41 10.13
C ILE A 145 -1.34 3.36 10.09
N LEU A 146 -0.14 2.89 10.46
CA LEU A 146 1.04 3.75 10.53
C LEU A 146 1.40 4.29 9.13
N ASN A 147 1.36 3.46 8.09
CA ASN A 147 1.64 3.90 6.72
C ASN A 147 0.67 5.01 6.26
N ILE A 148 -0.63 4.84 6.54
CA ILE A 148 -1.67 5.82 6.16
C ILE A 148 -1.51 7.11 6.97
N VAL A 149 -1.33 7.00 8.30
CA VAL A 149 -1.20 8.16 9.20
C VAL A 149 0.04 8.98 8.84
N ILE A 150 1.19 8.34 8.64
CA ILE A 150 2.41 9.05 8.24
C ILE A 150 2.19 9.78 6.90
N ALA A 151 1.57 9.15 5.91
CA ALA A 151 1.27 9.80 4.64
C ALA A 151 0.36 11.03 4.82
N VAL A 152 -0.70 10.91 5.64
CA VAL A 152 -1.63 12.01 5.93
C VAL A 152 -0.97 13.17 6.67
N VAL A 153 -0.08 12.86 7.62
CA VAL A 153 0.66 13.85 8.42
C VAL A 153 1.72 14.56 7.58
N VAL A 154 2.41 13.84 6.68
CA VAL A 154 3.49 14.40 5.85
C VAL A 154 2.94 15.24 4.68
N GLU A 155 1.78 14.88 4.12
CA GLU A 155 1.14 15.59 2.99
C GLU A 155 1.17 17.13 3.09
N PRO A 156 0.68 17.78 4.18
CA PRO A 156 0.63 19.24 4.28
C PRO A 156 2.00 19.92 4.25
N PHE A 157 3.08 19.21 4.58
CA PHE A 157 4.44 19.77 4.52
C PHE A 157 5.02 19.76 3.10
N LEU A 158 4.51 18.90 2.21
CA LEU A 158 4.97 18.79 0.82
C LEU A 158 4.16 19.68 -0.13
N ILE A 159 2.88 19.89 0.16
CA ILE A 159 2.05 20.84 -0.58
C ILE A 159 2.30 22.23 0.00
N ARG A 160 3.33 22.92 -0.52
CA ARG A 160 3.63 24.31 -0.14
C ARG A 160 2.35 25.15 -0.30
N LYS A 161 1.79 25.65 0.80
CA LYS A 161 0.70 26.66 0.74
C LYS A 161 1.20 27.80 -0.13
N LYS A 162 0.49 28.05 -1.25
CA LYS A 162 0.57 29.32 -1.95
C LYS A 162 -0.02 30.33 -0.96
N TYR A 163 0.84 31.04 -0.23
CA TYR A 163 0.48 32.29 0.42
C TYR A 163 0.22 33.33 -0.67
#